data_AF-A0ABD4TN95-F1
#
_entry.id   AF-A0ABD4TN95-F1
#
_cell.length_a   1.000
_cell.length_b   1.000
_cell.length_c   1.000
_cell.angle_alpha   90.00
_cell.angle_beta   90.00
_cell.angle_gamma   90.00
#
_symmetry.space_group_name_H-M   'P 1'
#
loop_
_entity.id
_entity.type
_entity.pdbx_description
1 polymer ?
#
loop_
_entity_poly.entity_id
_entity_poly.type
_entity_poly.pdbx_seq_one_letter_code
_entity_poly.pdbx_strand_id
1 'polypeptide(L)'
;MRVRASYLLPALFLASLCMLPAGAWTTELAVTSGGTTIPLVIRVDEAATDGFDAGLDIPLPPAPPGSTFSAYLAGTGFFPMLQTDIRNAPGWTLCTEANEPILISWDPSPVPLTITVSDQVYPMSTAGEATLPAGNYQLQIEPGADPLPMVTATPQPTQIPYLVTTAPPPTAVPTAAPPPTQAEVPDPERTAPLEASEFPETPPVATPTPDASAVVWDEPVQSPAVWDPTSPAEAGLSLLPVVGSVIIVGCLIWRYPRSMG
;
A
#
# COMPACT_ATOMS: atom_id res chain seq x y z
N MET A 1 -18.44 54.68 -35.41
CA MET A 1 -16.98 54.67 -35.64
C MET A 1 -16.33 53.90 -34.50
N ARG A 2 -15.82 52.71 -34.82
CA ARG A 2 -14.85 51.83 -34.11
C ARG A 2 -14.88 51.70 -32.57
N VAL A 3 -15.44 50.56 -32.17
CA VAL A 3 -15.17 49.78 -30.96
C VAL A 3 -13.67 49.59 -30.72
N ARG A 4 -13.19 49.80 -29.48
CA ARG A 4 -12.02 49.10 -28.92
C ARG A 4 -12.20 48.90 -27.40
N ALA A 5 -12.86 47.81 -27.02
CA ALA A 5 -12.77 47.26 -25.67
C ALA A 5 -11.38 46.60 -25.55
N SER A 6 -10.50 47.24 -24.78
CA SER A 6 -9.17 46.72 -24.48
C SER A 6 -9.27 45.81 -23.25
N TYR A 7 -9.49 44.51 -23.46
CA TYR A 7 -9.29 43.52 -22.41
C TYR A 7 -7.82 43.12 -22.40
N LEU A 8 -7.05 43.75 -21.51
CA LEU A 8 -5.74 43.25 -21.07
C LEU A 8 -6.00 42.10 -20.08
N LEU A 9 -5.96 40.87 -20.57
CA LEU A 9 -5.72 39.69 -19.72
C LEU A 9 -4.22 39.68 -19.36
N PRO A 10 -3.81 39.79 -18.10
CA PRO A 10 -2.61 39.11 -17.66
C PRO A 10 -2.99 37.66 -17.36
N ALA A 11 -2.60 36.76 -18.27
CA ALA A 11 -2.44 35.35 -17.99
C ALA A 11 -1.32 35.19 -16.95
N LEU A 12 -1.65 35.34 -15.67
CA LEU A 12 -0.79 34.89 -14.58
C LEU A 12 -1.02 33.39 -14.45
N PHE A 13 -0.24 32.64 -15.23
CA PHE A 13 -0.03 31.21 -15.10
C PHE A 13 0.65 30.98 -13.75
N LEU A 14 -0.14 31.01 -12.68
CA LEU A 14 0.31 30.59 -11.36
C LEU A 14 0.49 29.08 -11.47
N ALA A 15 1.73 28.66 -11.69
CA ALA A 15 2.17 27.30 -11.48
C ALA A 15 1.71 26.91 -10.07
N SER A 16 0.61 26.17 -10.00
CA SER A 16 0.13 25.57 -8.77
C SER A 16 1.18 24.55 -8.39
N LEU A 17 2.12 24.99 -7.56
CA LEU A 17 3.00 24.14 -6.81
C LEU A 17 2.06 23.23 -6.01
N CYS A 18 1.86 22.01 -6.50
CA CYS A 18 1.17 20.97 -5.76
C CYS A 18 2.10 20.65 -4.59
N MET A 19 2.01 21.46 -3.52
CA MET A 19 2.65 21.14 -2.26
C MET A 19 1.90 19.93 -1.72
N LEU A 20 2.50 18.77 -1.90
CA LEU A 20 2.24 17.62 -1.02
C LEU A 20 2.30 18.14 0.42
N PRO A 21 1.40 17.72 1.32
CA PRO A 21 1.60 18.02 2.73
C PRO A 21 2.98 17.44 3.11
N ALA A 22 3.92 18.33 3.41
CA ALA A 22 5.26 17.98 3.88
C ALA A 22 5.16 17.50 5.34
N GLY A 23 4.56 16.32 5.52
CA GLY A 23 4.33 15.72 6.82
C GLY A 23 4.31 14.19 6.70
N ALA A 24 4.67 13.52 7.79
CA ALA A 24 4.68 12.07 7.82
C ALA A 24 3.28 11.49 7.59
N TRP A 25 3.19 10.45 6.76
CA TRP A 25 1.93 9.80 6.42
C TRP A 25 2.11 8.32 6.14
N THR A 26 1.04 7.53 6.30
CA THR A 26 1.07 6.06 6.14
C THR A 26 -0.10 5.60 5.28
N THR A 27 0.15 4.57 4.49
CA THR A 27 -0.86 3.83 3.72
C THR A 27 -0.60 2.34 3.86
N GLU A 28 -1.67 1.57 4.05
CA GLU A 28 -1.61 0.11 4.13
C GLU A 28 -1.97 -0.54 2.80
N LEU A 29 -1.31 -1.66 2.50
CA LEU A 29 -1.60 -2.55 1.39
C LEU A 29 -1.81 -3.96 1.94
N ALA A 30 -2.67 -4.72 1.28
CA ALA A 30 -2.79 -6.14 1.52
C ALA A 30 -2.69 -6.91 0.21
N VAL A 31 -1.81 -7.90 0.18
CA VAL A 31 -1.67 -8.79 -0.97
C VAL A 31 -2.17 -10.17 -0.56
N THR A 32 -3.15 -10.70 -1.30
CA THR A 32 -3.83 -11.95 -0.99
C THR A 32 -3.73 -12.94 -2.14
N SER A 33 -3.38 -14.18 -1.85
CA SER A 33 -3.39 -15.29 -2.80
C SER A 33 -3.59 -16.63 -2.07
N GLY A 34 -4.35 -17.56 -2.64
CA GLY A 34 -4.59 -18.89 -2.04
C GLY A 34 -5.13 -18.87 -0.61
N GLY A 35 -5.89 -17.83 -0.24
CA GLY A 35 -6.42 -17.63 1.11
C GLY A 35 -5.41 -17.11 2.14
N THR A 36 -4.18 -16.81 1.74
CA THR A 36 -3.17 -16.17 2.59
C THR A 36 -3.07 -14.69 2.25
N THR A 37 -3.03 -13.82 3.27
CA THR A 37 -2.89 -12.36 3.12
C THR A 37 -1.62 -11.89 3.80
N ILE A 38 -0.80 -11.12 3.08
CA ILE A 38 0.40 -10.45 3.61
C ILE A 38 0.08 -8.94 3.70
N PRO A 39 0.01 -8.36 4.91
CA PRO A 39 -0.14 -6.92 5.09
C PRO A 39 1.22 -6.23 4.89
N LEU A 40 1.22 -5.15 4.12
CA LEU A 40 2.38 -4.32 3.83
C LEU A 40 2.07 -2.86 4.17
N VAL A 41 3.09 -2.11 4.57
CA VAL A 41 2.93 -0.72 5.00
C VAL A 41 3.96 0.16 4.31
N ILE A 42 3.49 1.20 3.62
CA ILE A 42 4.34 2.26 3.09
C ILE A 42 4.13 3.53 3.90
N ARG A 43 5.22 4.24 4.19
CA ARG A 43 5.16 5.50 4.95
C ARG A 43 6.20 6.48 4.44
N VAL A 44 5.87 7.76 4.51
CA VAL A 44 6.86 8.83 4.42
C VAL A 44 7.11 9.42 5.79
N ASP A 45 8.37 9.64 6.13
CA ASP A 45 8.83 10.33 7.34
C ASP A 45 10.12 11.11 7.03
N GLU A 46 10.23 12.36 7.47
CA GLU A 46 11.39 13.22 7.20
C GLU A 46 12.69 12.68 7.83
N ALA A 47 12.59 11.86 8.88
CA ALA A 47 13.74 11.26 9.54
C ALA A 47 14.26 9.99 8.85
N ALA A 48 13.52 9.43 7.89
CA ALA A 48 13.86 8.20 7.20
C ALA A 48 14.86 8.40 6.04
N THR A 49 15.40 7.30 5.55
CA THR A 49 16.32 7.23 4.41
C THR A 49 15.73 6.36 3.30
N ASP A 50 16.39 6.33 2.14
CA ASP A 50 16.04 5.39 1.08
C ASP A 50 16.56 3.96 1.36
N GLY A 51 17.36 3.82 2.42
CA GLY A 51 17.93 2.56 2.88
C GLY A 51 17.19 1.99 4.07
N PHE A 52 17.51 0.76 4.44
CA PHE A 52 16.95 0.14 5.63
C PHE A 52 17.30 0.96 6.89
N ASP A 53 16.27 1.44 7.58
CA ASP A 53 16.37 2.19 8.83
C ASP A 53 15.98 1.33 10.03
N ALA A 54 16.98 0.97 10.84
CA ALA A 54 16.76 0.14 12.02
C ALA A 54 15.81 0.82 13.03
N GLY A 55 14.69 0.17 13.33
CA GLY A 55 13.67 0.68 14.24
C GLY A 55 12.58 1.52 13.57
N LEU A 56 12.71 1.79 12.27
CA LEU A 56 11.67 2.37 11.42
C LEU A 56 11.11 1.29 10.49
N ASP A 57 11.98 0.67 9.70
CA ASP A 57 11.61 -0.40 8.78
C ASP A 57 11.42 -1.74 9.50
N ILE A 58 10.55 -2.56 8.93
CA ILE A 58 10.26 -3.90 9.43
C ILE A 58 10.59 -4.91 8.32
N PRO A 59 11.60 -5.78 8.51
CA PRO A 59 11.90 -6.83 7.54
C PRO A 59 10.74 -7.83 7.47
N LEU A 60 10.51 -8.38 6.28
CA LEU A 60 9.48 -9.41 6.11
C LEU A 60 9.85 -10.63 6.97
N PRO A 61 8.93 -11.16 7.80
CA PRO A 61 9.18 -12.39 8.54
C PRO A 61 9.40 -13.58 7.59
N PRO A 62 10.14 -14.61 8.02
CA PRO A 62 10.31 -15.82 7.22
C PRO A 62 8.95 -16.44 6.85
N ALA A 63 8.81 -16.84 5.59
CA ALA A 63 7.60 -17.50 5.12
C ALA A 63 7.38 -18.83 5.89
N PRO A 64 6.12 -19.20 6.17
CA PRO A 64 5.81 -20.52 6.72
C PRO A 64 6.38 -21.64 5.84
N PRO A 65 6.80 -22.78 6.43
CA PRO A 65 7.28 -23.93 5.66
C PRO A 65 6.27 -24.35 4.59
N GLY A 66 6.73 -24.43 3.34
CA GLY A 66 5.88 -24.83 2.20
C GLY A 66 5.02 -23.73 1.59
N SER A 67 5.16 -22.47 2.01
CA SER A 67 4.48 -21.35 1.34
C SER A 67 4.93 -21.21 -0.10
N THR A 68 3.97 -21.09 -1.02
CA THR A 68 4.20 -20.76 -2.43
C THR A 68 3.78 -19.33 -2.77
N PHE A 69 3.49 -18.53 -1.75
CA PHE A 69 3.08 -17.14 -1.88
C PHE A 69 4.06 -16.24 -1.11
N SER A 70 4.50 -15.18 -1.76
CA SER A 70 5.34 -14.13 -1.18
C SER A 70 4.91 -12.76 -1.70
N ALA A 71 4.93 -11.77 -0.82
CA ALA A 71 4.74 -10.37 -1.16
C ALA A 71 5.59 -9.51 -0.22
N TYR A 72 6.28 -8.50 -0.77
CA TYR A 72 7.16 -7.62 0.01
C TYR A 72 7.42 -6.30 -0.70
N LEU A 73 7.83 -5.30 0.08
CA LEU A 73 8.38 -4.05 -0.42
C LEU A 73 9.88 -4.23 -0.62
N ALA A 74 10.38 -3.83 -1.79
CA ALA A 74 11.79 -3.96 -2.13
C ALA A 74 12.62 -2.95 -1.32
N GLY A 75 13.35 -3.46 -0.33
CA GLY A 75 14.30 -2.69 0.45
C GLY A 75 15.66 -2.57 -0.25
N THR A 76 16.50 -1.68 0.27
CA THR A 76 17.91 -1.58 -0.15
C THR A 76 18.84 -1.93 1.02
N GLY A 77 20.04 -2.41 0.72
CA GLY A 77 21.03 -2.77 1.74
C GLY A 77 20.83 -4.18 2.32
N PHE A 78 20.83 -4.30 3.66
CA PHE A 78 20.94 -5.59 4.35
C PHE A 78 19.65 -6.42 4.32
N PHE A 79 18.49 -5.77 4.24
CA PHE A 79 17.18 -6.42 4.16
C PHE A 79 16.50 -6.08 2.83
N PRO A 80 16.56 -6.97 1.83
CA PRO A 80 15.96 -6.71 0.51
C PRO A 80 14.43 -6.87 0.49
N MET A 81 13.85 -7.53 1.51
CA MET A 81 12.42 -7.84 1.61
C MET A 81 11.85 -7.22 2.88
N LEU A 82 11.03 -6.19 2.71
CA LEU A 82 10.44 -5.44 3.83
C LEU A 82 8.92 -5.65 3.88
N GLN A 83 8.38 -5.74 5.09
CA GLN A 83 6.95 -5.66 5.37
C GLN A 83 6.51 -4.19 5.52
N THR A 84 7.37 -3.39 6.15
CA THR A 84 7.18 -1.94 6.32
C THR A 84 8.41 -1.22 5.79
N ASP A 85 8.19 -0.26 4.90
CA ASP A 85 9.23 0.55 4.26
C ASP A 85 8.87 2.05 4.44
N ILE A 86 9.70 2.75 5.22
CA ILE A 86 9.55 4.16 5.56
C ILE A 86 10.63 4.94 4.80
N ARG A 87 10.24 5.94 4.01
CA ARG A 87 11.17 6.75 3.21
C ARG A 87 11.02 8.25 3.46
N ASN A 88 12.02 9.05 3.13
CA ASN A 88 11.87 10.52 3.18
C ASN A 88 11.12 11.09 1.98
N ALA A 89 10.97 10.30 0.92
CA ALA A 89 10.27 10.68 -0.29
C ALA A 89 9.45 9.48 -0.83
N PRO A 90 8.28 9.75 -1.41
CA PRO A 90 7.44 8.70 -1.98
C PRO A 90 8.07 7.99 -3.18
N GLY A 91 7.95 6.67 -3.17
CA GLY A 91 8.39 5.78 -4.25
C GLY A 91 8.73 4.39 -3.70
N TRP A 92 8.05 3.34 -4.15
CA TRP A 92 8.28 1.96 -3.70
C TRP A 92 8.13 0.97 -4.85
N THR A 93 8.77 -0.19 -4.70
CA THR A 93 8.53 -1.35 -5.56
C THR A 93 7.91 -2.45 -4.73
N LEU A 94 6.70 -2.86 -5.09
CA LEU A 94 6.00 -4.01 -4.52
C LEU A 94 6.32 -5.25 -5.35
N CYS A 95 6.94 -6.24 -4.74
CA CYS A 95 7.24 -7.53 -5.35
C CYS A 95 6.22 -8.59 -4.90
N THR A 96 5.71 -9.39 -5.83
CA THR A 96 4.80 -10.49 -5.53
C THR A 96 5.17 -11.75 -6.31
N GLU A 97 4.95 -12.91 -5.69
CA GLU A 97 5.14 -14.25 -6.28
C GLU A 97 4.03 -15.16 -5.78
N ALA A 98 3.27 -15.76 -6.69
CA ALA A 98 2.21 -16.71 -6.35
C ALA A 98 1.92 -17.72 -7.46
N ASN A 99 1.51 -18.92 -7.07
CA ASN A 99 0.98 -19.96 -7.98
C ASN A 99 -0.54 -19.85 -8.23
N GLU A 100 -1.21 -18.93 -7.53
CA GLU A 100 -2.64 -18.65 -7.65
C GLU A 100 -2.86 -17.17 -8.00
N PRO A 101 -4.06 -16.77 -8.46
CA PRO A 101 -4.37 -15.37 -8.67
C PRO A 101 -4.06 -14.51 -7.43
N ILE A 102 -3.60 -13.29 -7.67
CA ILE A 102 -3.16 -12.35 -6.65
C ILE A 102 -4.17 -11.20 -6.62
N LEU A 103 -4.76 -10.94 -5.45
CA LEU A 103 -5.55 -9.75 -5.17
C LEU A 103 -4.69 -8.76 -4.39
N ILE A 104 -4.55 -7.55 -4.91
CA ILE A 104 -3.87 -6.44 -4.24
C ILE A 104 -4.96 -5.45 -3.86
N SER A 105 -5.05 -5.10 -2.58
CA SER A 105 -5.91 -4.04 -2.09
C SER A 105 -5.10 -2.99 -1.35
N TRP A 106 -5.56 -1.75 -1.35
CA TRP A 106 -4.92 -0.65 -0.65
C TRP A 106 -5.95 0.27 0.01
N ASP A 107 -5.54 0.86 1.11
CA ASP A 107 -6.28 1.94 1.77
C ASP A 107 -6.05 3.28 1.05
N PRO A 108 -6.96 4.26 1.23
CA PRO A 108 -6.79 5.59 0.66
C PRO A 108 -5.51 6.25 1.19
N SER A 109 -4.62 6.62 0.29
CA SER A 109 -3.43 7.41 0.60
C SER A 109 -3.80 8.87 0.85
N PRO A 110 -3.28 9.49 1.92
CA PRO A 110 -3.52 10.92 2.21
C PRO A 110 -2.79 11.85 1.23
N VAL A 111 -1.86 11.31 0.44
CA VAL A 111 -1.19 12.02 -0.65
C VAL A 111 -1.45 11.34 -1.99
N PRO A 112 -1.42 12.09 -3.10
CA PRO A 112 -1.55 11.52 -4.44
C PRO A 112 -0.44 10.50 -4.73
N LEU A 113 -0.83 9.23 -4.82
CA LEU A 113 0.01 8.12 -5.26
C LEU A 113 -0.68 7.36 -6.39
N THR A 114 0.12 6.69 -7.19
CA THR A 114 -0.34 5.75 -8.20
C THR A 114 0.39 4.44 -8.10
N ILE A 115 -0.34 3.34 -8.28
CA ILE A 115 0.22 2.00 -8.45
C ILE A 115 0.04 1.55 -9.90
N THR A 116 1.10 1.04 -10.52
CA THR A 116 1.05 0.48 -11.87
C THR A 116 0.92 -1.04 -11.82
N VAL A 117 -0.19 -1.57 -12.33
CA VAL A 117 -0.53 -3.00 -12.34
C VAL A 117 -0.86 -3.43 -13.78
N SER A 118 -0.05 -4.31 -14.37
CA SER A 118 -0.21 -4.77 -15.77
C SER A 118 -0.45 -3.63 -16.79
N ASP A 119 0.43 -2.62 -16.78
CA ASP A 119 0.36 -1.41 -17.63
C ASP A 119 -0.86 -0.51 -17.39
N GLN A 120 -1.68 -0.79 -16.37
CA GLN A 120 -2.76 0.09 -15.91
C GLN A 120 -2.31 0.87 -14.68
N VAL A 121 -2.60 2.17 -14.67
CA VAL A 121 -2.26 3.08 -13.57
C VAL A 121 -3.51 3.30 -12.72
N TYR A 122 -3.43 2.95 -11.45
CA TYR A 122 -4.51 3.14 -10.49
C TYR A 122 -4.15 4.25 -9.49
N PRO A 123 -5.01 5.26 -9.32
CA PRO A 123 -4.83 6.22 -8.24
C PRO A 123 -5.09 5.55 -6.89
N MET A 124 -4.24 5.82 -5.91
CA MET A 124 -4.39 5.34 -4.54
C MET A 124 -4.99 6.41 -3.61
N SER A 125 -5.46 7.55 -4.13
CA SER A 125 -6.15 8.58 -3.33
C SER A 125 -7.50 8.12 -2.77
N THR A 126 -8.02 7.00 -3.27
CA THR A 126 -9.17 6.27 -2.73
C THR A 126 -8.79 4.81 -2.53
N ALA A 127 -9.51 4.13 -1.63
CA ALA A 127 -9.40 2.69 -1.46
C ALA A 127 -9.67 1.98 -2.78
N GLY A 128 -8.96 0.89 -3.04
CA GLY A 128 -9.09 0.17 -4.30
C GLY A 128 -8.49 -1.21 -4.25
N GLU A 129 -8.72 -1.93 -5.34
CA GLU A 129 -8.21 -3.28 -5.53
C GLU A 129 -7.84 -3.52 -7.00
N ALA A 130 -6.88 -4.41 -7.21
CA ALA A 130 -6.46 -4.89 -8.52
C ALA A 130 -6.15 -6.38 -8.44
N THR A 131 -6.45 -7.12 -9.51
CA THR A 131 -6.17 -8.56 -9.60
C THR A 131 -5.12 -8.83 -10.66
N LEU A 132 -4.19 -9.72 -10.34
CA LEU A 132 -3.20 -10.28 -11.25
C LEU A 132 -3.43 -11.79 -11.36
N PRO A 133 -3.12 -12.39 -12.53
CA PRO A 133 -3.02 -13.84 -12.60
C PRO A 133 -1.85 -14.34 -11.76
N ALA A 134 -1.76 -15.67 -11.58
CA ALA A 134 -0.61 -16.30 -10.95
C ALA A 134 0.69 -15.93 -11.69
N GLY A 135 1.75 -15.66 -10.94
CA GLY A 135 3.04 -15.27 -11.49
C GLY A 135 3.87 -14.42 -10.54
N ASN A 136 4.93 -13.84 -11.11
CA ASN A 136 5.90 -13.01 -10.42
C ASN A 136 5.85 -11.59 -10.98
N TYR A 137 5.64 -10.60 -10.11
CA TYR A 137 5.43 -9.22 -10.52
C TYR A 137 6.27 -8.26 -9.67
N GLN A 138 6.68 -7.16 -10.30
CA GLN A 138 7.24 -5.99 -9.64
C GLN A 138 6.40 -4.78 -10.06
N LEU A 139 5.74 -4.17 -9.09
CA LEU A 139 4.77 -3.10 -9.28
C LEU A 139 5.36 -1.81 -8.72
N GLN A 140 5.29 -0.75 -9.50
CA GLN A 140 5.79 0.56 -9.07
C GLN A 140 4.68 1.35 -8.40
N ILE A 141 4.98 1.87 -7.21
CA ILE A 141 4.15 2.83 -6.48
C ILE A 141 4.91 4.14 -6.49
N GLU A 142 4.34 5.16 -7.14
CA GLU A 142 5.01 6.43 -7.38
C GLU A 142 4.10 7.61 -7.01
N PRO A 143 4.67 8.81 -6.81
CA PRO A 143 3.90 10.04 -6.70
C PRO A 143 2.98 10.22 -7.89
N GLY A 144 1.68 10.28 -7.64
CA GLY A 144 0.68 10.57 -8.65
C GLY A 144 0.52 12.09 -8.83
N ALA A 145 0.17 12.52 -10.04
CA ALA A 145 -0.56 13.78 -10.14
C ALA A 145 -1.96 13.53 -9.57
N ASP A 146 -2.47 14.45 -8.75
CA ASP A 146 -3.89 14.42 -8.37
C ASP A 146 -4.70 14.35 -9.68
N PRO A 147 -5.55 13.33 -9.90
CA PRO A 147 -6.56 13.48 -10.91
C PRO A 147 -7.39 14.67 -10.46
N LEU A 148 -7.24 15.81 -11.15
CA LEU A 148 -8.16 16.95 -11.00
C LEU A 148 -9.55 16.34 -10.87
N PRO A 149 -10.34 16.70 -9.84
CA PRO A 149 -11.61 16.03 -9.60
C PRO A 149 -12.36 16.06 -10.92
N MET A 150 -12.46 14.90 -11.59
CA MET A 150 -13.41 14.76 -12.66
C MET A 150 -14.70 15.11 -11.96
N VAL A 151 -15.29 16.24 -12.34
CA VAL A 151 -16.62 16.62 -11.91
C VAL A 151 -17.49 15.46 -12.36
N THR A 152 -17.68 14.50 -11.47
CA THR A 152 -18.67 13.46 -11.63
C THR A 152 -19.93 14.28 -11.53
N ALA A 153 -20.52 14.59 -12.69
CA ALA A 153 -21.81 15.21 -12.75
C ALA A 153 -22.72 14.31 -11.93
N THR A 154 -23.03 14.73 -10.70
CA THR A 154 -24.05 14.09 -9.90
C THR A 154 -25.28 14.06 -10.80
N PRO A 155 -25.90 12.90 -11.09
CA PRO A 155 -27.19 12.93 -11.75
C PRO A 155 -28.10 13.73 -10.83
N GLN A 156 -28.38 14.97 -11.24
CA GLN A 156 -29.35 15.81 -10.55
C GLN A 156 -30.65 14.98 -10.54
N PRO A 157 -31.21 14.66 -9.37
CA PRO A 157 -32.46 13.91 -9.35
C PRO A 157 -33.47 14.73 -10.15
N THR A 158 -33.95 14.15 -11.26
CA THR A 158 -35.05 14.71 -12.01
C THR A 158 -36.18 14.90 -11.00
N GLN A 159 -36.50 16.16 -10.67
CA GLN A 159 -37.66 16.46 -9.85
C GLN A 159 -38.87 15.94 -10.62
N ILE A 160 -39.37 14.79 -10.18
CA ILE A 160 -40.64 14.25 -10.63
C ILE A 160 -41.69 15.21 -10.03
N PRO A 161 -42.53 15.90 -10.83
CA PRO A 161 -43.61 16.67 -10.27
C PRO A 161 -44.57 15.71 -9.57
N TYR A 162 -44.69 15.81 -8.24
CA TYR A 162 -45.67 15.07 -7.47
C TYR A 162 -47.09 15.45 -7.97
N LEU A 163 -47.77 14.50 -8.58
CA LEU A 163 -49.21 14.57 -8.79
C LEU A 163 -49.89 14.41 -7.42
N VAL A 164 -50.46 15.50 -6.91
CA VAL A 164 -51.30 15.49 -5.71
C VAL A 164 -52.59 14.76 -6.05
N THR A 165 -52.68 13.48 -5.66
CA THR A 165 -53.95 12.74 -5.65
C THR A 165 -54.64 13.01 -4.33
N THR A 166 -55.72 13.80 -4.37
CA THR A 166 -56.65 13.95 -3.24
C THR A 166 -57.38 12.63 -2.99
N ALA A 167 -57.14 12.00 -1.85
CA ALA A 167 -57.89 10.84 -1.39
C ALA A 167 -59.34 11.24 -1.03
N PRO A 168 -60.36 10.43 -1.37
CA PRO A 168 -61.74 10.67 -0.95
C PRO A 168 -61.93 10.40 0.56
N PRO A 169 -62.96 11.01 1.18
CA PRO A 169 -63.19 10.95 2.63
C PRO A 169 -63.54 9.54 3.12
N PRO A 170 -63.20 9.20 4.38
CA PRO A 170 -63.40 7.86 4.92
C PRO A 170 -64.89 7.55 5.13
N THR A 171 -65.34 6.44 4.54
CA THR A 171 -66.61 5.79 4.89
C THR A 171 -66.47 5.06 6.23
N ALA A 172 -67.38 5.32 7.16
CA ALA A 172 -67.44 4.69 8.48
C ALA A 172 -67.61 3.17 8.36
N VAL A 173 -66.83 2.41 9.16
CA VAL A 173 -66.94 0.95 9.32
C VAL A 173 -67.27 0.65 10.80
N PRO A 174 -68.18 -0.31 11.07
CA PRO A 174 -68.81 -0.47 12.38
C PRO A 174 -67.98 -1.27 13.40
N THR A 175 -68.25 -0.98 14.66
CA THR A 175 -67.78 -1.64 15.89
C THR A 175 -67.92 -3.16 15.86
N ALA A 176 -66.84 -3.89 16.18
CA ALA A 176 -66.91 -5.31 16.54
C ALA A 176 -65.85 -5.71 17.59
N ALA A 177 -66.39 -6.21 18.73
CA ALA A 177 -65.94 -7.20 19.71
C ALA A 177 -64.57 -7.11 20.47
N PRO A 178 -64.55 -7.46 21.78
CA PRO A 178 -63.34 -7.47 22.60
C PRO A 178 -62.46 -8.72 22.39
N PRO A 179 -61.17 -8.67 22.78
CA PRO A 179 -60.21 -9.76 22.57
C PRO A 179 -60.39 -10.93 23.55
N PRO A 180 -59.97 -12.15 23.19
CA PRO A 180 -60.00 -13.31 24.09
C PRO A 180 -58.86 -13.29 25.11
N THR A 181 -59.21 -13.79 26.30
CA THR A 181 -58.38 -14.03 27.49
C THR A 181 -57.11 -14.83 27.20
N GLN A 182 -55.98 -14.32 27.69
CA GLN A 182 -54.67 -14.94 27.64
C GLN A 182 -54.60 -16.10 28.65
N ALA A 183 -54.29 -17.31 28.18
CA ALA A 183 -54.05 -18.47 29.03
C ALA A 183 -52.62 -18.43 29.58
N GLU A 184 -52.54 -18.71 30.87
CA GLU A 184 -51.36 -18.83 31.74
C GLU A 184 -50.44 -19.98 31.27
N VAL A 185 -49.14 -19.69 31.07
CA VAL A 185 -48.11 -20.71 30.82
C VAL A 185 -47.28 -20.87 32.10
N PRO A 186 -47.15 -22.08 32.65
CA PRO A 186 -46.48 -22.32 33.91
C PRO A 186 -44.95 -22.34 33.79
N ASP A 187 -44.33 -21.81 34.84
CA ASP A 187 -42.91 -21.85 35.16
C ASP A 187 -42.46 -23.26 35.57
N PRO A 188 -41.38 -23.81 34.98
CA PRO A 188 -40.64 -24.90 35.59
C PRO A 188 -39.29 -24.40 36.13
N GLU A 189 -39.31 -24.08 37.42
CA GLU A 189 -38.12 -24.02 38.27
C GLU A 189 -37.37 -25.37 38.25
N ARG A 190 -36.03 -25.28 38.26
CA ARG A 190 -35.11 -26.14 39.03
C ARG A 190 -34.64 -27.47 38.40
N THR A 191 -33.42 -27.49 37.87
CA THR A 191 -32.50 -28.65 38.02
C THR A 191 -31.01 -28.26 37.91
N ALA A 192 -30.30 -28.47 39.02
CA ALA A 192 -28.88 -28.79 39.26
C ALA A 192 -27.71 -27.85 38.81
N PRO A 193 -26.66 -27.72 39.67
CA PRO A 193 -25.38 -27.09 39.32
C PRO A 193 -24.49 -28.06 38.52
N LEU A 194 -23.90 -27.57 37.43
CA LEU A 194 -22.90 -28.31 36.67
C LEU A 194 -21.57 -28.35 37.45
N GLU A 195 -21.13 -29.57 37.74
CA GLU A 195 -19.84 -29.89 38.31
C GLU A 195 -18.69 -29.33 37.46
N ALA A 196 -17.71 -28.75 38.15
CA ALA A 196 -16.43 -28.38 37.59
C ALA A 196 -15.73 -29.65 37.09
N SER A 197 -15.49 -29.71 35.78
CA SER A 197 -14.63 -30.74 35.20
C SER A 197 -13.19 -30.51 35.66
N GLU A 198 -12.69 -31.44 36.48
CA GLU A 198 -11.29 -31.63 36.78
C GLU A 198 -10.49 -31.80 35.48
N PHE A 199 -9.58 -30.86 35.23
CA PHE A 199 -8.50 -31.04 34.28
C PHE A 199 -7.55 -32.13 34.83
N PRO A 200 -7.21 -33.18 34.06
CA PRO A 200 -6.15 -34.08 34.47
C PRO A 200 -4.82 -33.33 34.48
N GLU A 201 -4.14 -33.33 35.62
CA GLU A 201 -2.79 -32.83 35.77
C GLU A 201 -1.85 -33.51 34.77
N THR A 202 -1.20 -32.70 33.95
CA THR A 202 -0.11 -33.11 33.08
C THR A 202 1.04 -33.63 33.96
N PRO A 203 1.58 -34.85 33.74
CA PRO A 203 2.76 -35.30 34.45
C PRO A 203 3.95 -34.36 34.16
N PRO A 204 4.85 -34.14 35.12
CA PRO A 204 6.00 -33.27 34.91
C PRO A 204 6.85 -33.80 33.76
N VAL A 205 7.07 -32.94 32.76
CA VAL A 205 8.07 -33.15 31.71
C VAL A 205 9.41 -33.37 32.39
N ALA A 206 9.95 -34.59 32.24
CA ALA A 206 11.31 -34.90 32.61
C ALA A 206 12.24 -33.93 31.88
N THR A 207 12.98 -33.14 32.65
CA THR A 207 14.06 -32.29 32.16
C THR A 207 15.09 -33.19 31.48
N PRO A 208 15.37 -33.04 30.17
CA PRO A 208 16.53 -33.70 29.59
C PRO A 208 17.78 -33.06 30.21
N THR A 209 18.54 -33.87 30.93
CA THR A 209 19.92 -33.58 31.31
C THR A 209 20.68 -33.25 30.02
N PRO A 210 21.30 -32.06 29.88
CA PRO A 210 22.21 -31.83 28.77
C PRO A 210 23.42 -32.74 28.97
N ASP A 211 23.50 -33.80 28.17
CA ASP A 211 24.69 -34.61 27.99
C ASP A 211 25.76 -33.68 27.39
N ALA A 212 26.71 -33.30 28.24
CA ALA A 212 27.88 -32.52 27.90
C ALA A 212 28.87 -33.38 27.12
N SER A 213 28.48 -33.78 25.92
CA SER A 213 29.39 -34.28 24.90
C SER A 213 29.81 -33.10 24.05
N ALA A 214 30.95 -32.51 24.44
CA ALA A 214 31.62 -31.42 23.78
C ALA A 214 31.81 -31.71 22.28
N VAL A 215 31.13 -30.93 21.44
CA VAL A 215 31.50 -30.80 20.04
C VAL A 215 32.77 -29.95 20.00
N VAL A 216 33.89 -30.63 19.78
CA VAL A 216 35.18 -30.01 19.47
C VAL A 216 35.06 -29.41 18.07
N TRP A 217 34.90 -28.09 18.01
CA TRP A 217 35.09 -27.32 16.78
C TRP A 217 36.59 -27.06 16.62
N ASP A 218 37.28 -27.93 15.88
CA ASP A 218 38.61 -27.64 15.31
C ASP A 218 38.40 -26.78 14.05
N GLU A 219 38.21 -25.47 14.25
CA GLU A 219 38.35 -24.48 13.17
C GLU A 219 39.77 -23.91 13.23
N PRO A 220 40.57 -23.97 12.14
CA PRO A 220 41.88 -23.36 12.13
C PRO A 220 41.73 -21.84 12.14
N VAL A 221 42.26 -21.21 13.20
CA VAL A 221 42.43 -19.76 13.31
C VAL A 221 43.25 -19.28 12.12
N GLN A 222 42.59 -18.72 11.11
CA GLN A 222 43.28 -17.92 10.11
C GLN A 222 43.76 -16.64 10.80
N SER A 223 45.08 -16.52 10.90
CA SER A 223 45.74 -15.30 11.38
C SER A 223 45.38 -14.14 10.46
N PRO A 224 45.08 -12.93 11.00
CA PRO A 224 44.79 -11.78 10.17
C PRO A 224 46.02 -11.41 9.34
N ALA A 225 45.78 -11.15 8.04
CA ALA A 225 46.80 -10.68 7.11
C ALA A 225 47.44 -9.39 7.64
N VAL A 226 48.74 -9.47 7.93
CA VAL A 226 49.59 -8.31 8.21
C VAL A 226 49.68 -7.49 6.93
N TRP A 227 49.15 -6.27 6.95
CA TRP A 227 49.21 -5.33 5.84
C TRP A 227 50.65 -4.80 5.70
N ASP A 228 51.31 -5.11 4.58
CA ASP A 228 52.64 -4.58 4.23
C ASP A 228 52.49 -3.35 3.31
N PRO A 229 52.72 -2.12 3.83
CA PRO A 229 52.62 -0.88 3.04
C PRO A 229 53.73 -0.68 1.99
N THR A 230 54.66 -1.63 1.82
CA THR A 230 55.88 -1.42 1.03
C THR A 230 55.97 -2.23 -0.26
N SER A 231 54.89 -2.89 -0.69
CA SER A 231 54.88 -3.63 -1.97
C SER A 231 54.46 -2.75 -3.16
N PRO A 232 55.35 -2.45 -4.13
CA PRO A 232 54.98 -1.74 -5.36
C PRO A 232 54.43 -2.73 -6.39
N ALA A 233 53.11 -2.91 -6.43
CA ALA A 233 52.43 -3.65 -7.49
C ALA A 233 52.08 -2.72 -8.66
N GLU A 234 52.98 -2.71 -9.65
CA GLU A 234 52.70 -2.84 -11.09
C GLU A 234 51.44 -2.13 -11.63
N ALA A 235 51.66 -0.96 -12.22
CA ALA A 235 50.71 -0.27 -13.09
C ALA A 235 50.53 -1.02 -14.42
N GLY A 236 49.55 -1.91 -14.47
CA GLY A 236 49.07 -2.53 -15.71
C GLY A 236 47.97 -1.69 -16.38
N LEU A 237 48.37 -0.75 -17.24
CA LEU A 237 47.48 -0.05 -18.17
C LEU A 237 46.87 -1.02 -19.17
N SER A 238 45.54 -1.22 -19.13
CA SER A 238 44.78 -1.86 -20.20
C SER A 238 43.86 -0.84 -20.86
N LEU A 239 44.22 -0.46 -22.09
CA LEU A 239 43.47 0.36 -23.04
C LEU A 239 42.30 -0.44 -23.63
N LEU A 240 41.07 0.04 -23.50
CA LEU A 240 39.96 -0.25 -24.42
C LEU A 240 39.00 0.97 -24.52
N PRO A 241 38.26 1.12 -25.64
CA PRO A 241 38.01 2.43 -26.24
C PRO A 241 36.79 3.19 -25.72
N VAL A 242 36.96 4.52 -25.66
CA VAL A 242 35.90 5.53 -25.50
C VAL A 242 35.01 5.52 -26.74
N VAL A 243 33.77 5.05 -26.60
CA VAL A 243 32.70 5.33 -27.56
C VAL A 243 32.05 6.64 -27.12
N GLY A 244 32.15 7.65 -27.98
CA GLY A 244 31.67 9.00 -27.72
C GLY A 244 30.14 9.07 -27.66
N SER A 245 29.62 9.65 -26.59
CA SER A 245 28.31 10.27 -26.57
C SER A 245 28.50 11.78 -26.69
N VAL A 246 28.15 12.29 -27.87
CA VAL A 246 28.05 13.71 -28.16
C VAL A 246 26.94 14.29 -27.29
N ILE A 247 27.31 15.19 -26.39
CA ILE A 247 26.39 16.08 -25.67
C ILE A 247 25.93 17.14 -26.67
N ILE A 248 24.69 17.05 -27.16
CA ILE A 248 24.02 18.16 -27.84
C ILE A 248 23.38 19.05 -26.76
N VAL A 249 24.12 20.08 -26.34
CA VAL A 249 23.52 21.27 -25.73
C VAL A 249 23.03 22.16 -26.88
N GLY A 250 21.74 22.06 -27.19
CA GLY A 250 21.07 22.86 -28.21
C GLY A 250 20.12 23.86 -27.56
N CYS A 251 20.57 25.11 -27.47
CA CYS A 251 19.80 26.26 -26.99
C CYS A 251 18.44 26.39 -27.70
N LEU A 252 17.37 26.50 -26.89
CA LEU A 252 16.06 26.97 -27.30
C LEU A 252 16.17 28.44 -27.76
N ILE A 253 16.10 28.70 -29.07
CA ILE A 253 15.80 30.04 -29.60
C ILE A 253 14.35 30.04 -30.07
N TRP A 254 13.49 30.63 -29.25
CA TRP A 254 12.10 30.91 -29.59
C TRP A 254 12.04 32.07 -30.60
N ARG A 255 11.53 31.81 -31.81
CA ARG A 255 11.22 32.85 -32.80
C ARG A 255 9.71 33.05 -32.85
N TYR A 256 9.24 34.20 -32.35
CA TYR A 256 7.89 34.72 -32.56
C TYR A 256 7.61 34.93 -34.07
N PRO A 257 6.43 34.55 -34.58
CA PRO A 257 5.97 35.04 -35.88
C PRO A 257 5.44 36.48 -35.76
N ARG A 258 6.01 37.38 -36.56
CA ARG A 258 5.49 38.73 -36.82
C ARG A 258 4.19 38.63 -37.61
N SER A 259 3.14 39.25 -37.07
CA SER A 259 1.96 39.69 -37.80
C SER A 259 2.23 41.02 -38.48
N MET A 260 1.98 41.10 -39.79
CA MET A 260 1.54 42.25 -40.59
C MET A 260 0.82 41.62 -41.79
N GLY A 261 -0.30 42.09 -42.31
CA GLY A 261 -1.05 43.33 -42.26
C GLY A 261 -2.00 43.30 -43.46
#